data_AF-A0A9D6PF65-F1
#
_entry.id   AF-A0A9D6PF65-F1
#
_cell.length_a   1.000
_cell.length_b   1.000
_cell.length_c   1.000
_cell.angle_alpha   90.00
_cell.angle_beta   90.00
_cell.angle_gamma   90.00
#
_symmetry.space_group_name_H-M   'P 1'
#
loop_
_entity.id
_entity.type
_entity.pdbx_description
1 polymer ?
#
loop_
_entity_poly.entity_id
_entity_poly.type
_entity_poly.pdbx_seq_one_letter_code
_entity_poly.pdbx_strand_id
1 'polypeptide(L)'
;YLLSFIKEKILRKRIIVSLGVILLSFYILILPHLEHPLYKNKPHVEYERFLSLKEVSNIPYQIWFTNFSQVVLLIFSYATPLVFLIFIAAIFYARKNKKILLPMLFVLGPIIFEILMLRNIDARYLVVSVPVILLVAGNLLEASTLKRKVLTALTLTGVICSGLLLTFFPLKYHQMIYFIPNARNDFAQYVTSWPSGYGVKEAADWLTQKSQEKNMFVFIRDDSGNPEEAMVVYLRKNEKIIVLPVGLLDELYKNRDHLILSDPGFYFVSRGNQLAGMEKRFREVARYPKPQGQEYVGIYEVIK
;
A
#
# COMPACT_ATOMS: atom_id res chain seq x y z
N TYR A 1 23.22 -10.11 -26.82
CA TYR A 1 24.08 -10.30 -25.63
C TYR A 1 23.28 -10.60 -24.36
N LEU A 2 22.19 -9.88 -24.07
CA LEU A 2 21.34 -10.16 -22.89
C LEU A 2 20.87 -11.62 -22.82
N LEU A 3 20.47 -12.25 -23.92
CA LEU A 3 20.04 -13.66 -23.92
C LEU A 3 21.20 -14.67 -24.04
N SER A 4 22.47 -14.24 -24.05
CA SER A 4 23.59 -15.18 -24.25
C SER A 4 23.76 -16.16 -23.09
N PHE A 5 23.34 -15.77 -21.87
CA PHE A 5 23.33 -16.67 -20.71
C PHE A 5 22.31 -17.81 -20.86
N ILE A 6 21.28 -17.66 -21.70
CA ILE A 6 20.28 -18.70 -21.98
C ILE A 6 20.89 -19.88 -22.75
N LYS A 7 22.04 -19.68 -23.40
CA LYS A 7 22.74 -20.75 -24.13
C LYS A 7 23.34 -21.81 -23.19
N GLU A 8 23.59 -21.48 -21.92
CA GLU A 8 24.13 -22.44 -20.97
C GLU A 8 23.01 -23.35 -20.43
N LYS A 9 22.99 -24.60 -20.90
CA LYS A 9 21.93 -25.58 -20.61
C LYS A 9 21.67 -25.76 -19.10
N ILE A 10 22.73 -25.74 -18.29
CA ILE A 10 22.66 -25.89 -16.83
C ILE A 10 21.99 -24.67 -16.20
N LEU A 11 22.45 -23.46 -16.55
CA LEU A 11 21.88 -22.22 -16.03
C LEU A 11 20.41 -22.08 -16.42
N ARG A 12 20.06 -22.40 -17.67
CA ARG A 12 18.67 -22.42 -18.14
C ARG A 12 17.79 -23.36 -17.33
N LYS A 13 18.26 -24.60 -17.07
CA LYS A 13 17.53 -25.55 -16.21
C LYS A 13 17.31 -24.99 -14.81
N ARG A 14 18.35 -24.39 -14.20
CA ARG A 14 18.25 -23.78 -12.87
C ARG A 14 17.23 -22.65 -12.85
N ILE A 15 17.28 -21.72 -13.81
CA ILE A 15 16.32 -20.61 -13.92
C ILE A 15 14.89 -21.12 -14.06
N ILE A 16 14.64 -22.10 -14.95
CA ILE A 16 13.30 -22.67 -15.16
C ILE A 16 12.78 -23.34 -13.88
N VAL A 17 13.62 -24.15 -13.22
CA VAL A 17 13.22 -24.80 -11.96
C VAL A 17 12.95 -23.75 -10.88
N SER A 18 13.80 -22.74 -10.73
CA SER A 18 13.59 -21.66 -9.77
C SER A 18 12.31 -20.88 -10.04
N LEU A 19 12.02 -20.54 -11.30
CA LEU A 19 10.77 -19.89 -11.67
C LEU A 19 9.55 -20.78 -11.38
N GLY A 20 9.64 -22.07 -11.70
CA GLY A 20 8.59 -23.04 -11.38
C GLY A 20 8.32 -23.13 -9.88
N VAL A 21 9.37 -23.20 -9.06
CA VAL A 21 9.25 -23.19 -7.60
C VAL A 21 8.64 -21.88 -7.10
N ILE A 22 9.07 -20.73 -7.60
CA ILE A 22 8.53 -19.42 -7.21
C ILE A 22 7.03 -19.33 -7.54
N LEU A 23 6.65 -19.71 -8.77
CA LEU A 23 5.25 -19.68 -9.21
C LEU A 23 4.38 -20.65 -8.41
N LEU A 24 4.88 -21.87 -8.13
CA LEU A 24 4.17 -22.84 -7.30
C LEU A 24 4.01 -22.36 -5.86
N SER A 25 5.08 -21.82 -5.25
CA SER A 25 5.03 -21.22 -3.92
C SER A 25 4.05 -20.06 -3.86
N PHE A 26 4.08 -19.17 -4.85
CA PHE A 26 3.12 -18.06 -4.96
C PHE A 26 1.68 -18.58 -5.07
N TYR A 27 1.44 -19.59 -5.92
CA TYR A 27 0.12 -20.21 -6.07
C TYR A 27 -0.37 -20.82 -4.75
N ILE A 28 0.46 -21.61 -4.07
CA ILE A 28 0.12 -22.22 -2.78
C ILE A 28 -0.19 -21.15 -1.73
N LEU A 29 0.58 -20.06 -1.69
CA LEU A 29 0.37 -18.98 -0.74
C LEU A 29 -0.93 -18.20 -1.00
N ILE A 30 -1.32 -18.00 -2.26
CA ILE A 30 -2.53 -17.25 -2.61
C ILE A 30 -3.79 -18.12 -2.64
N LEU A 31 -3.65 -19.44 -2.73
CA LEU A 31 -4.77 -20.37 -2.86
C LEU A 31 -5.85 -20.20 -1.76
N PRO A 32 -5.52 -20.09 -0.46
CA PRO A 32 -6.54 -19.86 0.58
C PRO A 32 -7.36 -18.58 0.34
N HIS A 33 -6.72 -17.55 -0.21
CA HIS A 33 -7.38 -16.29 -0.54
C HIS A 33 -8.30 -16.45 -1.74
N LEU A 34 -7.84 -17.12 -2.81
CA LEU A 34 -8.64 -17.41 -4.00
C LEU A 34 -9.88 -18.25 -3.68
N GLU A 35 -9.77 -19.17 -2.72
CA GLU A 35 -10.88 -20.06 -2.32
C GLU A 35 -11.85 -19.42 -1.32
N HIS A 36 -11.47 -18.32 -0.66
CA HIS A 36 -12.29 -17.69 0.37
C HIS A 36 -13.61 -17.12 -0.20
N PRO A 37 -14.80 -17.46 0.36
CA PRO A 37 -16.08 -17.00 -0.18
C PRO A 37 -16.20 -15.47 -0.31
N LEU A 38 -15.71 -14.71 0.68
CA LEU A 38 -15.70 -13.25 0.60
C LEU A 38 -14.84 -12.71 -0.55
N TYR A 39 -13.76 -13.41 -0.93
CA TYR A 39 -12.94 -12.99 -2.05
C TYR A 39 -13.64 -13.26 -3.38
N LYS A 40 -14.28 -14.42 -3.52
CA LYS A 40 -15.10 -14.77 -4.70
C LYS A 40 -16.31 -13.85 -4.89
N ASN A 41 -16.89 -13.37 -3.78
CA ASN A 41 -18.09 -12.54 -3.78
C ASN A 41 -17.81 -11.03 -3.83
N LYS A 42 -16.56 -10.58 -3.69
CA LYS A 42 -16.20 -9.18 -3.90
C LYS A 42 -15.86 -8.97 -5.38
N PRO A 43 -16.74 -8.33 -6.16
CA PRO A 43 -16.53 -8.16 -7.59
C PRO A 43 -15.32 -7.26 -7.80
N HIS A 44 -14.26 -7.83 -8.35
CA HIS A 44 -13.27 -7.24 -9.24
C HIS A 44 -12.68 -5.82 -8.97
N VAL A 45 -12.83 -5.21 -7.80
CA VAL A 45 -12.32 -3.84 -7.51
C VAL A 45 -10.81 -3.74 -7.78
N GLU A 46 -10.07 -4.84 -7.56
CA GLU A 46 -8.64 -4.90 -7.87
C GLU A 46 -8.36 -4.99 -9.38
N TYR A 47 -9.24 -5.57 -10.20
CA TYR A 47 -9.08 -5.58 -11.66
C TYR A 47 -9.25 -4.19 -12.26
N GLU A 48 -9.96 -3.28 -11.59
CA GLU A 48 -10.04 -1.88 -12.02
C GLU A 48 -8.67 -1.21 -11.97
N ARG A 49 -7.72 -1.70 -11.17
CA ARG A 49 -6.35 -1.16 -11.12
C ARG A 49 -5.49 -1.60 -12.30
N PHE A 50 -5.86 -2.69 -12.97
CA PHE A 50 -5.11 -3.26 -14.07
C PHE A 50 -5.78 -2.97 -15.42
N LEU A 51 -4.94 -2.85 -16.44
CA LEU A 51 -5.35 -2.94 -17.83
C LEU A 51 -5.57 -4.41 -18.19
N SER A 52 -6.70 -4.70 -18.82
CA SER A 52 -6.94 -6.01 -19.42
C SER A 52 -5.99 -6.24 -20.59
N LEU A 53 -5.72 -7.50 -20.93
CA LEU A 53 -4.88 -7.85 -22.10
C LEU A 53 -5.42 -7.23 -23.40
N LYS A 54 -6.74 -7.09 -23.53
CA LYS A 54 -7.39 -6.41 -24.65
C LYS A 54 -7.04 -4.93 -24.69
N GLU A 55 -7.09 -4.23 -23.56
CA GLU A 55 -6.70 -2.82 -23.47
C GLU A 55 -5.22 -2.64 -23.78
N VAL A 56 -4.35 -3.48 -23.23
CA VAL A 56 -2.90 -3.46 -23.52
C VAL A 56 -2.63 -3.67 -25.01
N SER A 57 -3.36 -4.58 -25.67
CA SER A 57 -3.22 -4.83 -27.11
C SER A 57 -3.65 -3.64 -27.98
N ASN A 58 -4.51 -2.76 -27.46
CA ASN A 58 -4.89 -1.50 -28.11
C ASN A 58 -3.90 -0.36 -27.85
N ILE A 59 -2.79 -0.64 -27.16
CA ILE A 59 -1.66 0.26 -26.93
C ILE A 59 -2.11 1.60 -26.32
N PRO A 60 -2.46 1.64 -25.02
CA PRO A 60 -2.94 2.84 -24.36
C PRO A 60 -1.79 3.80 -24.03
N TYR A 61 -1.15 4.37 -25.07
CA TYR A 61 0.06 5.19 -24.98
C TYR A 61 -0.03 6.32 -23.95
N GLN A 62 -1.20 6.95 -23.81
CA GLN A 62 -1.42 8.00 -22.83
C GLN A 62 -1.26 7.49 -21.39
N ILE A 63 -1.81 6.31 -21.09
CA ILE A 63 -1.67 5.69 -19.77
C ILE A 63 -0.20 5.34 -19.52
N TRP A 64 0.46 4.71 -20.50
CA TRP A 64 1.87 4.32 -20.36
C TRP A 64 2.81 5.53 -20.19
N PHE A 65 2.56 6.63 -20.91
CA PHE A 65 3.36 7.84 -20.78
C PHE A 65 3.14 8.52 -19.42
N THR A 66 1.88 8.60 -18.96
CA THR A 66 1.54 9.09 -17.62
C THR A 66 2.23 8.24 -16.56
N ASN A 67 2.11 6.92 -16.64
CA ASN A 67 2.74 5.98 -15.73
C ASN A 67 4.26 6.11 -15.72
N PHE A 68 4.90 6.15 -16.89
CA PHE A 68 6.34 6.34 -17.02
C PHE A 68 6.79 7.64 -16.33
N SER A 69 6.08 8.75 -16.58
CA SER A 69 6.37 10.04 -15.97
C SER A 69 6.20 9.99 -14.45
N GLN A 70 5.15 9.31 -13.96
CA GLN A 70 4.91 9.11 -12.54
C GLN A 70 6.03 8.30 -11.89
N VAL A 71 6.47 7.19 -12.50
CA VAL A 71 7.59 6.38 -11.99
C VAL A 71 8.87 7.20 -11.92
N VAL A 72 9.21 7.95 -12.98
CA VAL A 72 10.40 8.81 -13.00
C VAL A 72 10.35 9.83 -11.85
N LEU A 73 9.21 10.51 -11.69
CA LEU A 73 9.02 11.48 -10.61
C LEU A 73 9.10 10.82 -9.22
N LEU A 74 8.50 9.65 -9.03
CA LEU A 74 8.51 8.92 -7.77
C LEU A 74 9.93 8.48 -7.40
N ILE A 75 10.68 7.88 -8.32
CA ILE A 75 12.07 7.48 -8.06
C ILE A 75 12.93 8.72 -7.80
N PHE A 76 12.79 9.78 -8.61
CA PHE A 76 13.52 11.04 -8.40
C PHE A 76 13.29 11.63 -7.00
N SER A 77 12.04 11.56 -6.53
CA SER A 77 11.63 12.15 -5.25
C SER A 77 12.06 11.30 -4.06
N TYR A 78 11.74 10.00 -4.07
CA TYR A 78 11.94 9.12 -2.93
C TYR A 78 13.33 8.51 -2.84
N ALA A 79 14.03 8.31 -3.96
CA ALA A 79 15.43 7.88 -3.93
C ALA A 79 16.39 9.04 -3.62
N THR A 80 15.92 10.29 -3.69
CA THR A 80 16.67 11.54 -3.83
C THR A 80 17.15 11.82 -5.26
N PRO A 81 17.20 13.10 -5.70
CA PRO A 81 17.67 13.47 -7.03
C PRO A 81 19.06 12.92 -7.38
N LEU A 82 19.97 12.91 -6.41
CA LEU A 82 21.35 12.48 -6.62
C LEU A 82 21.44 10.97 -6.86
N VAL A 83 20.74 10.15 -6.06
CA VAL A 83 20.66 8.71 -6.28
C VAL A 83 20.02 8.40 -7.63
N PHE A 84 18.96 9.13 -8.01
CA PHE A 84 18.32 8.95 -9.32
C PHE A 84 19.32 9.18 -10.48
N LEU A 85 20.07 10.29 -10.45
CA LEU A 85 21.07 10.57 -11.49
C LEU A 85 22.18 9.50 -11.54
N ILE A 86 22.65 9.04 -10.37
CA ILE A 86 23.65 7.97 -10.28
C ILE A 86 23.08 6.65 -10.79
N PHE A 87 21.82 6.34 -10.50
CA PHE A 87 21.13 5.15 -11.00
C PHE A 87 21.03 5.17 -12.54
N ILE A 88 20.64 6.30 -13.14
CA ILE A 88 20.63 6.46 -14.60
C ILE A 88 22.05 6.26 -15.18
N ALA A 89 23.08 6.86 -14.57
CA ALA A 89 24.46 6.65 -14.99
C ALA A 89 24.91 5.18 -14.86
N ALA A 90 24.45 4.49 -13.82
CA ALA A 90 24.76 3.08 -13.58
C ALA A 90 24.13 2.17 -14.64
N ILE A 91 22.94 2.49 -15.15
CA ILE A 91 22.31 1.78 -16.29
C ILE A 91 23.20 1.83 -17.54
N PHE A 92 23.79 2.98 -17.85
CA PHE A 92 24.71 3.10 -18.99
C PHE A 92 26.03 2.37 -18.72
N TYR A 93 26.53 2.42 -17.49
CA TYR A 93 27.74 1.71 -17.06
C TYR A 93 27.59 0.17 -17.13
N ALA A 94 26.37 -0.35 -16.92
CA ALA A 94 26.06 -1.77 -16.96
C ALA A 94 26.38 -2.45 -18.28
N ARG A 95 26.37 -1.69 -19.37
CA ARG A 95 26.81 -2.19 -20.68
C ARG A 95 28.24 -2.73 -20.65
N LYS A 96 29.08 -2.21 -19.75
CA LYS A 96 30.48 -2.61 -19.56
C LYS A 96 30.66 -3.63 -18.42
N ASN A 97 29.77 -3.65 -17.43
CA ASN A 97 29.87 -4.51 -16.26
C ASN A 97 28.69 -5.50 -16.15
N LYS A 98 28.93 -6.76 -16.50
CA LYS A 98 27.91 -7.82 -16.43
C LYS A 98 27.39 -8.09 -15.02
N LYS A 99 28.12 -7.72 -13.96
CA LYS A 99 27.70 -7.97 -12.57
C LYS A 99 26.41 -7.23 -12.19
N ILE A 100 26.14 -6.07 -12.80
CA ILE A 100 24.95 -5.27 -12.49
C ILE A 100 23.75 -5.57 -13.39
N LEU A 101 23.91 -6.47 -14.37
CA LEU A 101 22.84 -6.81 -15.30
C LEU A 101 21.64 -7.46 -14.60
N LEU A 102 21.89 -8.41 -13.70
CA LEU A 102 20.81 -9.11 -12.98
C LEU A 102 20.05 -8.18 -12.02
N PRO A 103 20.72 -7.38 -11.14
CA PRO A 103 20.04 -6.36 -10.35
C PRO A 103 19.24 -5.37 -11.20
N MET A 104 19.77 -4.95 -12.35
CA MET A 104 19.02 -4.08 -13.26
C MET A 104 17.75 -4.74 -13.81
N LEU A 105 17.81 -6.00 -14.23
CA LEU A 105 16.62 -6.71 -14.70
C LEU A 105 15.58 -6.84 -13.58
N PHE A 106 16.05 -7.03 -12.34
CA PHE A 106 15.17 -7.10 -11.16
C PHE A 106 14.48 -5.76 -10.87
N VAL A 107 15.13 -4.62 -11.14
CA VAL A 107 14.51 -3.28 -11.01
C VAL A 107 13.59 -2.98 -12.19
N LEU A 108 14.09 -3.17 -13.42
CA LEU A 108 13.39 -2.76 -14.63
C LEU A 108 12.19 -3.65 -14.93
N GLY A 109 12.22 -4.94 -14.57
CA GLY A 109 11.11 -5.88 -14.81
C GLY A 109 9.80 -5.42 -14.15
N PRO A 110 9.75 -5.28 -12.81
CA PRO A 110 8.59 -4.77 -12.09
C PRO A 110 8.17 -3.37 -12.55
N ILE A 111 9.12 -2.45 -12.75
CA ILE A 111 8.82 -1.09 -13.23
C ILE A 111 8.14 -1.12 -14.61
N ILE A 112 8.67 -1.89 -15.55
CA ILE A 112 8.07 -2.02 -16.90
C ILE A 112 6.69 -2.65 -16.78
N PHE A 113 6.52 -3.67 -15.95
CA PHE A 113 5.22 -4.28 -15.71
C PHE A 113 4.21 -3.26 -15.16
N GLU A 114 4.58 -2.49 -14.14
CA GLU A 114 3.74 -1.43 -13.55
C GLU A 114 3.35 -0.38 -14.60
N ILE A 115 4.30 0.08 -15.41
CA ILE A 115 4.05 1.06 -16.47
C ILE A 115 3.04 0.55 -17.49
N LEU A 116 3.18 -0.72 -17.90
CA LEU A 116 2.38 -1.29 -18.97
C LEU A 116 1.00 -1.82 -18.52
N MET A 117 0.88 -2.25 -17.26
CA MET A 117 -0.27 -3.00 -16.78
C MET A 117 -1.13 -2.23 -15.78
N LEU A 118 -0.62 -1.22 -15.08
CA LEU A 118 -1.43 -0.46 -14.12
C LEU A 118 -2.16 0.70 -14.79
N ARG A 119 -3.35 1.03 -14.30
CA ARG A 119 -4.06 2.26 -14.71
C ARG A 119 -3.51 3.51 -14.05
N ASN A 120 -3.03 3.38 -12.81
CA ASN A 120 -2.45 4.45 -12.02
C ASN A 120 -1.30 3.89 -11.17
N ILE A 121 -0.24 4.66 -10.99
CA ILE A 121 0.93 4.26 -10.19
C ILE A 121 0.95 5.05 -8.87
N ASP A 122 1.04 4.30 -7.77
CA ASP A 122 1.30 4.81 -6.43
C ASP A 122 2.73 4.48 -6.00
N ALA A 123 3.31 5.25 -5.07
CA ALA A 123 4.68 5.04 -4.60
C ALA A 123 4.92 3.64 -3.99
N ARG A 124 3.88 3.05 -3.39
CA ARG A 124 3.94 1.73 -2.74
C ARG A 124 4.33 0.59 -3.68
N TYR A 125 4.06 0.70 -4.99
CA TYR A 125 4.42 -0.34 -5.94
C TYR A 125 5.94 -0.39 -6.16
N LEU A 126 6.61 0.76 -6.09
CA LEU A 126 8.05 0.87 -6.29
C LEU A 126 8.89 0.40 -5.10
N VAL A 127 8.28 0.13 -3.93
CA VAL A 127 9.00 -0.22 -2.68
C VAL A 127 9.94 -1.41 -2.87
N VAL A 128 9.55 -2.41 -3.66
CA VAL A 128 10.38 -3.59 -3.94
C VAL A 128 11.61 -3.23 -4.79
N SER A 129 11.49 -2.21 -5.64
CA SER A 129 12.57 -1.76 -6.53
C SER A 129 13.58 -0.85 -5.82
N VAL A 130 13.18 -0.10 -4.80
CA VAL A 130 14.04 0.91 -4.13
C VAL A 130 15.36 0.34 -3.58
N PRO A 131 15.39 -0.76 -2.80
CA PRO A 131 16.66 -1.31 -2.31
C PRO A 131 17.62 -1.71 -3.43
N VAL A 132 17.09 -2.20 -4.55
CA VAL A 132 17.90 -2.64 -5.69
C VAL A 132 18.36 -1.46 -6.54
N ILE A 133 17.57 -0.38 -6.64
CA ILE A 133 18.00 0.90 -7.21
C ILE A 133 19.22 1.43 -6.45
N LEU A 134 19.19 1.39 -5.10
CA LEU A 134 20.32 1.79 -4.27
C LEU A 134 21.54 0.90 -4.49
N LEU A 135 21.36 -0.42 -4.62
CA LEU A 135 22.44 -1.35 -4.93
C LEU A 135 23.12 -1.03 -6.27
N VAL A 136 22.31 -0.81 -7.32
CA VAL A 136 22.80 -0.48 -8.66
C VAL A 136 23.53 0.87 -8.66
N ALA A 137 22.99 1.88 -7.98
CA ALA A 137 23.63 3.19 -7.82
C ALA A 137 24.95 3.07 -7.04
N GLY A 138 24.97 2.30 -5.96
CA GLY A 138 26.14 2.04 -5.11
C GLY A 138 27.30 1.40 -5.88
N ASN A 139 27.03 0.46 -6.80
CA ASN A 139 28.09 -0.16 -7.60
C ASN A 139 28.85 0.84 -8.49
N LEU A 140 28.16 1.86 -9.00
CA LEU A 140 28.83 2.92 -9.76
C LEU A 140 29.71 3.78 -8.84
N LEU A 141 29.24 4.08 -7.64
CA LEU A 141 29.97 4.88 -6.66
C LEU A 141 31.23 4.18 -6.12
N GLU A 142 31.21 2.85 -6.05
CA GLU A 142 32.33 2.03 -5.55
C GLU A 142 33.59 2.11 -6.42
N ALA A 143 33.46 2.29 -7.74
CA ALA A 143 34.64 2.30 -8.61
C ALA A 143 35.56 3.49 -8.27
N SER A 144 36.82 3.22 -7.98
CA SER A 144 37.67 3.97 -7.04
C SER A 144 38.34 5.23 -7.61
N THR A 145 37.58 6.33 -7.77
CA THR A 145 38.18 7.66 -8.06
C THR A 145 37.87 8.68 -6.97
N LEU A 146 38.78 9.63 -6.72
CA LEU A 146 38.60 10.68 -5.70
C LEU A 146 37.30 11.46 -5.89
N LYS A 147 36.95 11.80 -7.14
CA LYS A 147 35.69 12.45 -7.50
C LYS A 147 34.46 11.63 -7.09
N ARG A 148 34.55 10.29 -7.13
CA ARG A 148 33.47 9.41 -6.68
C ARG A 148 33.37 9.35 -5.17
N LYS A 149 34.46 9.46 -4.39
CA LYS A 149 34.37 9.53 -2.91
C LYS A 149 33.54 10.72 -2.42
N VAL A 150 33.75 11.90 -3.01
CA VAL A 150 32.95 13.10 -2.67
C VAL A 150 31.49 12.89 -3.06
N LEU A 151 31.23 12.38 -4.28
CA LEU A 151 29.88 12.07 -4.73
C LEU A 151 29.19 11.04 -3.82
N THR A 152 29.91 10.00 -3.37
CA THR A 152 29.43 9.01 -2.41
C THR A 152 29.07 9.66 -1.10
N ALA A 153 29.94 10.50 -0.54
CA ALA A 153 29.66 11.21 0.71
C ALA A 153 28.39 12.08 0.59
N LEU A 154 28.27 12.87 -0.47
CA LEU A 154 27.08 13.70 -0.72
C LEU A 154 25.81 12.85 -0.87
N THR A 155 25.90 11.72 -1.57
CA THR A 155 24.76 10.80 -1.77
C THR A 155 24.34 10.18 -0.44
N LEU A 156 25.28 9.66 0.34
CA LEU A 156 25.01 9.07 1.65
C LEU A 156 24.45 10.10 2.62
N THR A 157 25.02 11.30 2.68
CA THR A 157 24.48 12.39 3.50
C THR A 157 23.05 12.73 3.08
N GLY A 158 22.78 12.88 1.78
CA GLY A 158 21.43 13.16 1.27
C GLY A 158 20.42 12.09 1.66
N VAL A 159 20.77 10.81 1.49
CA VAL A 159 19.91 9.67 1.85
C VAL A 159 19.69 9.59 3.36
N ILE A 160 20.74 9.71 4.18
CA ILE A 160 20.65 9.64 5.65
C ILE A 160 19.84 10.83 6.17
N CYS A 161 20.12 12.06 5.74
CA CYS A 161 19.37 13.24 6.16
C CYS A 161 17.89 13.13 5.77
N SER A 162 17.59 12.67 4.53
CA SER A 162 16.21 12.45 4.10
C SER A 162 15.51 11.38 4.94
N GLY A 163 16.18 10.27 5.22
CA GLY A 163 15.65 9.19 6.06
C GLY A 163 15.40 9.63 7.50
N LEU A 164 16.31 10.41 8.10
CA LEU A 164 16.16 10.97 9.44
C LEU A 164 15.00 11.97 9.50
N LEU A 165 14.89 12.86 8.49
CA LEU A 165 13.77 13.79 8.40
C LEU A 165 12.43 13.06 8.25
N LEU A 166 12.36 12.03 7.41
CA LEU A 166 11.15 11.22 7.26
C LEU A 166 10.80 10.47 8.56
N THR A 167 11.80 9.92 9.26
CA THR A 167 11.59 9.13 10.48
C THR A 167 11.10 9.98 11.66
N PHE A 168 11.78 11.11 11.91
CA PHE A 168 11.51 11.93 13.09
C PHE A 168 10.54 13.09 12.81
N PHE A 169 10.42 13.52 11.56
CA PHE A 169 9.59 14.67 11.16
C PHE A 169 8.82 14.41 9.86
N PRO A 170 8.03 13.32 9.76
CA PRO A 170 7.38 12.89 8.51
C PRO A 170 6.51 14.00 7.92
N LEU A 171 5.74 14.73 8.75
CA LEU A 171 4.90 15.84 8.30
C LEU A 171 5.71 16.96 7.64
N LYS A 172 6.84 17.36 8.25
CA LYS A 172 7.72 18.39 7.68
C LYS A 172 8.39 17.90 6.40
N TYR A 173 8.86 16.66 6.39
CA TYR A 173 9.47 16.04 5.22
C TYR A 173 8.50 16.06 4.02
N HIS A 174 7.25 15.64 4.22
CA HIS A 174 6.24 15.67 3.18
C HIS A 174 5.88 17.08 2.72
N GLN A 175 5.84 18.06 3.63
CA GLN A 175 5.65 19.47 3.27
C GLN A 175 6.79 19.99 2.37
N MET A 176 8.04 19.57 2.62
CA MET A 176 9.18 19.96 1.80
C MET A 176 9.10 19.42 0.37
N ILE A 177 8.54 18.22 0.17
CA ILE A 177 8.37 17.59 -1.15
C ILE A 177 6.98 17.81 -1.76
N TYR A 178 6.15 18.67 -1.15
CA TYR A 178 4.74 18.86 -1.52
C TYR A 178 4.55 19.46 -2.93
N PHE A 179 5.61 20.06 -3.50
CA PHE A 179 5.62 20.55 -4.88
C PHE A 179 5.59 19.41 -5.91
N ILE A 180 5.85 18.16 -5.50
CA ILE A 180 5.75 16.96 -6.35
C ILE A 180 4.31 16.42 -6.26
N PRO A 181 3.52 16.44 -7.35
CA PRO A 181 2.11 16.06 -7.30
C PRO A 181 1.84 14.67 -6.70
N ASN A 182 2.67 13.67 -7.02
CA ASN A 182 2.51 12.31 -6.50
C ASN A 182 2.77 12.24 -4.98
N ALA A 183 3.75 13.01 -4.48
CA ALA A 183 4.04 13.06 -3.05
C ALA A 183 2.87 13.63 -2.24
N ARG A 184 2.05 14.52 -2.83
CA ARG A 184 0.81 15.01 -2.22
C ARG A 184 -0.22 13.88 -2.06
N ASN A 185 -0.40 13.05 -3.09
CA ASN A 185 -1.33 11.93 -3.04
C ASN A 185 -0.88 10.89 -2.00
N ASP A 186 0.41 10.55 -1.99
CA ASP A 186 0.96 9.63 -0.99
C ASP A 186 0.78 10.18 0.43
N PHE A 187 1.12 11.46 0.66
CA PHE A 187 0.92 12.12 1.94
C PHE A 187 -0.55 12.05 2.39
N ALA A 188 -1.47 12.30 1.46
CA ALA A 188 -2.89 12.21 1.76
C ALA A 188 -3.27 10.78 2.19
N GLN A 189 -2.74 9.74 1.55
CA GLN A 189 -3.00 8.35 1.95
C GLN A 189 -2.53 8.04 3.38
N TYR A 190 -1.41 8.61 3.83
CA TYR A 190 -0.88 8.36 5.17
C TYR A 190 -1.47 9.28 6.26
N VAL A 191 -1.81 10.52 5.92
CA VAL A 191 -2.05 11.56 6.93
C VAL A 191 -3.48 12.11 6.90
N THR A 192 -3.98 12.52 5.74
CA THR A 192 -5.19 13.36 5.70
C THR A 192 -6.42 12.69 5.12
N SER A 193 -6.25 11.69 4.27
CA SER A 193 -7.33 11.03 3.53
C SER A 193 -7.79 9.76 4.22
N TRP A 194 -8.76 9.08 3.60
CA TRP A 194 -9.39 7.90 4.14
C TRP A 194 -8.48 6.73 4.50
N PRO A 195 -7.39 6.40 3.78
CA PRO A 195 -6.57 5.22 4.11
C PRO A 195 -5.74 5.44 5.38
N SER A 196 -5.61 6.69 5.81
CA SER A 196 -4.80 7.07 6.95
C SER A 196 -5.31 6.41 8.24
N GLY A 197 -4.36 5.96 9.07
CA GLY A 197 -4.62 5.36 10.38
C GLY A 197 -4.93 6.37 11.50
N TYR A 198 -4.85 7.68 11.25
CA TYR A 198 -5.21 8.68 12.26
C TYR A 198 -6.69 8.56 12.66
N GLY A 199 -6.97 8.63 13.97
CA GLY A 199 -8.31 8.50 14.54
C GLY A 199 -8.80 7.06 14.72
N VAL A 200 -8.10 6.08 14.14
CA VAL A 200 -8.49 4.66 14.22
C VAL A 200 -8.23 4.11 15.62
N LYS A 201 -7.03 4.34 16.18
CA LYS A 201 -6.67 3.85 17.51
C LYS A 201 -7.56 4.51 18.57
N GLU A 202 -7.78 5.82 18.44
CA GLU A 202 -8.62 6.59 19.35
C GLU A 202 -10.07 6.09 19.34
N ALA A 203 -10.60 5.75 18.16
CA ALA A 203 -11.92 5.15 18.04
C ALA A 203 -11.99 3.75 18.69
N ALA A 204 -10.98 2.91 18.47
CA ALA A 204 -10.92 1.58 19.08
C ALA A 204 -10.78 1.65 20.62
N ASP A 205 -9.97 2.58 21.13
CA ASP A 205 -9.78 2.79 22.56
C ASP A 205 -11.09 3.27 23.21
N TRP A 206 -11.82 4.16 22.54
CA TRP A 206 -13.14 4.62 23.01
C TRP A 206 -14.15 3.48 23.10
N LEU A 207 -14.23 2.63 22.07
CA LEU A 207 -15.11 1.45 22.08
C LEU A 207 -14.72 0.47 23.18
N THR A 208 -13.41 0.25 23.38
CA THR A 208 -12.87 -0.62 24.43
C THR A 208 -13.19 -0.10 25.83
N GLN A 209 -13.16 1.22 26.02
CA GLN A 209 -13.59 1.85 27.28
C GLN A 209 -15.11 1.70 27.45
N LYS A 210 -15.89 1.96 26.39
CA LYS A 210 -17.34 1.88 26.43
C LYS A 210 -17.86 0.46 26.69
N SER A 211 -17.13 -0.56 26.22
CA SER A 211 -17.48 -1.96 26.46
C SER A 211 -17.31 -2.41 27.90
N GLN A 212 -16.72 -1.59 28.78
CA GLN A 212 -16.70 -1.90 30.21
C GLN A 212 -18.10 -1.85 30.83
N GLU A 213 -19.01 -1.04 30.28
CA GLU A 213 -20.38 -0.86 30.77
C GLU A 213 -21.29 -2.02 30.35
N LYS A 214 -21.19 -2.46 29.10
CA LYS A 214 -22.01 -3.56 28.54
C LYS A 214 -21.39 -4.17 27.29
N ASN A 215 -21.84 -5.37 26.96
CA ASN A 215 -21.51 -6.02 25.69
C ASN A 215 -22.05 -5.19 24.52
N MET A 216 -21.37 -5.22 23.37
CA MET A 216 -21.78 -4.43 22.21
C MET A 216 -21.44 -5.07 20.87
N PHE A 217 -22.26 -4.70 19.89
CA PHE A 217 -21.98 -4.90 18.48
C PHE A 217 -21.41 -3.62 17.89
N VAL A 218 -20.32 -3.77 17.15
CA VAL A 218 -19.67 -2.69 16.41
C VAL A 218 -19.77 -3.01 14.94
N PHE A 219 -20.65 -2.28 14.24
CA PHE A 219 -20.85 -2.42 12.82
C PHE A 219 -19.82 -1.60 12.05
N ILE A 220 -19.33 -2.19 10.97
CA ILE A 220 -18.42 -1.56 10.00
C ILE A 220 -18.97 -1.75 8.60
N ARG A 221 -18.50 -0.96 7.64
CA ARG A 221 -18.88 -1.14 6.23
C ARG A 221 -18.25 -2.40 5.65
N ASP A 222 -18.82 -2.88 4.54
CA ASP A 222 -18.28 -4.01 3.77
C ASP A 222 -17.07 -3.61 2.89
N ASP A 223 -16.38 -2.56 3.28
CA ASP A 223 -15.25 -1.95 2.58
C ASP A 223 -13.91 -2.48 3.15
N SER A 224 -12.83 -2.27 2.39
CA SER A 224 -11.46 -2.54 2.85
C SER A 224 -10.76 -1.28 3.36
N GLY A 225 -9.81 -1.46 4.26
CA GLY A 225 -8.97 -0.40 4.82
C GLY A 225 -9.52 0.21 6.11
N ASN A 226 -9.21 1.49 6.32
CA ASN A 226 -9.49 2.19 7.58
C ASN A 226 -10.82 2.95 7.54
N PRO A 227 -11.62 2.91 8.62
CA PRO A 227 -11.36 2.20 9.89
C PRO A 227 -11.79 0.72 9.91
N GLU A 228 -12.46 0.22 8.88
CA GLU A 228 -13.20 -1.05 8.86
C GLU A 228 -12.35 -2.25 9.31
N GLU A 229 -11.28 -2.57 8.58
CA GLU A 229 -10.41 -3.72 8.89
C GLU A 229 -9.64 -3.52 10.20
N ALA A 230 -9.28 -2.27 10.50
CA ALA A 230 -8.57 -1.96 11.72
C ALA A 230 -9.44 -2.19 12.96
N MET A 231 -10.76 -1.92 12.91
CA MET A 231 -11.65 -2.24 14.03
C MET A 231 -11.65 -3.74 14.32
N VAL A 232 -11.66 -4.59 13.28
CA VAL A 232 -11.52 -6.04 13.46
C VAL A 232 -10.21 -6.37 14.18
N VAL A 233 -9.08 -5.79 13.75
CA VAL A 233 -7.77 -6.08 14.34
C VAL A 233 -7.61 -5.57 15.76
N TYR A 234 -8.02 -4.32 16.03
CA TYR A 234 -7.86 -3.69 17.35
C TYR A 234 -8.80 -4.30 18.40
N LEU A 235 -10.03 -4.64 18.01
CA LEU A 235 -11.07 -5.07 18.95
C LEU A 235 -11.16 -6.60 19.10
N ARG A 236 -10.50 -7.41 18.25
CA ARG A 236 -10.58 -8.89 18.27
C ARG A 236 -10.29 -9.55 19.62
N LYS A 237 -9.51 -8.91 20.49
CA LYS A 237 -9.14 -9.45 21.81
C LYS A 237 -10.13 -9.06 22.91
N ASN A 238 -11.09 -8.19 22.63
CA ASN A 238 -12.09 -7.74 23.58
C ASN A 238 -13.35 -8.60 23.44
N GLU A 239 -13.53 -9.56 24.34
CA GLU A 239 -14.65 -10.52 24.32
C GLU A 239 -16.03 -9.86 24.48
N LYS A 240 -16.09 -8.61 24.96
CA LYS A 240 -17.33 -7.84 25.10
C LYS A 240 -17.73 -7.12 23.82
N ILE A 241 -16.90 -7.16 22.77
CA ILE A 241 -17.13 -6.46 21.51
C ILE A 241 -17.16 -7.48 20.37
N ILE A 242 -18.26 -7.47 19.61
CA ILE A 242 -18.38 -8.25 18.37
C ILE A 242 -18.38 -7.27 17.21
N VAL A 243 -17.33 -7.32 16.38
CA VAL A 243 -17.20 -6.48 15.18
C VAL A 243 -17.80 -7.18 13.98
N LEU A 244 -18.70 -6.52 13.26
CA LEU A 244 -19.47 -7.12 12.17
C LEU A 244 -19.59 -6.18 10.97
N PRO A 245 -19.35 -6.68 9.74
CA PRO A 245 -19.73 -5.97 8.53
C PRO A 245 -21.26 -5.82 8.45
N VAL A 246 -21.73 -4.65 8.00
CA VAL A 246 -23.17 -4.37 7.85
C VAL A 246 -23.87 -5.34 6.90
N GLY A 247 -23.17 -5.90 5.90
CA GLY A 247 -23.74 -6.91 5.01
C GLY A 247 -24.14 -8.22 5.71
N LEU A 248 -23.65 -8.46 6.93
CA LEU A 248 -24.01 -9.63 7.73
C LEU A 248 -25.19 -9.38 8.69
N LEU A 249 -25.78 -8.17 8.68
CA LEU A 249 -26.91 -7.83 9.56
C LEU A 249 -28.10 -8.77 9.40
N ASP A 250 -28.45 -9.14 8.17
CA ASP A 250 -29.57 -10.05 7.90
C ASP A 250 -29.34 -11.45 8.47
N GLU A 251 -28.10 -11.94 8.40
CA GLU A 251 -27.72 -13.24 8.94
C GLU A 251 -27.73 -13.22 10.47
N LEU A 252 -27.27 -12.11 11.08
CA LEU A 252 -27.43 -11.89 12.52
C LEU A 252 -28.88 -11.86 12.95
N TYR A 253 -29.73 -11.13 12.22
CA TYR A 253 -31.14 -11.01 12.56
C TYR A 253 -31.85 -12.36 12.48
N LYS A 254 -31.51 -13.19 11.49
CA LYS A 254 -32.01 -14.57 11.37
C LYS A 254 -31.57 -15.46 12.52
N ASN A 255 -30.38 -15.24 13.07
CA ASN A 255 -29.79 -16.04 14.16
C ASN A 255 -29.85 -15.33 15.53
N ARG A 256 -30.69 -14.30 15.69
CA ARG A 256 -30.73 -13.46 16.88
C ARG A 256 -31.01 -14.23 18.17
N ASP A 257 -31.77 -15.31 18.08
CA ASP A 257 -32.15 -16.12 19.24
C ASP A 257 -30.94 -16.87 19.83
N HIS A 258 -29.87 -17.03 19.05
CA HIS A 258 -28.58 -17.58 19.50
C HIS A 258 -27.63 -16.51 20.04
N LEU A 259 -27.89 -15.23 19.76
CA LEU A 259 -27.11 -14.10 20.24
C LEU A 259 -27.65 -13.63 21.59
N ILE A 260 -27.41 -14.42 22.63
CA ILE A 260 -27.83 -14.11 24.00
C ILE A 260 -26.91 -13.01 24.57
N LEU A 261 -27.14 -11.76 24.17
CA LEU A 261 -26.62 -10.58 24.86
C LEU A 261 -27.79 -9.85 25.50
N SER A 262 -27.78 -9.74 26.83
CA SER A 262 -28.73 -8.92 27.57
C SER A 262 -28.43 -7.43 27.34
N ASP A 263 -29.33 -6.73 26.63
CA ASP A 263 -29.24 -5.29 26.28
C ASP A 263 -27.88 -4.84 25.69
N PRO A 264 -27.48 -5.32 24.50
CA PRO A 264 -26.22 -4.91 23.91
C PRO A 264 -26.26 -3.44 23.46
N GLY A 265 -25.09 -2.78 23.50
CA GLY A 265 -24.87 -1.54 22.77
C GLY A 265 -24.74 -1.81 21.26
N PHE A 266 -25.23 -0.90 20.44
CA PHE A 266 -25.09 -0.97 18.99
C PHE A 266 -24.39 0.29 18.50
N TYR A 267 -23.22 0.10 17.91
CA TYR A 267 -22.40 1.18 17.39
C TYR A 267 -22.05 0.92 15.93
N PHE A 268 -21.83 1.99 15.18
CA PHE A 268 -21.32 1.97 13.82
C PHE A 268 -20.07 2.83 13.75
N VAL A 269 -19.01 2.32 13.12
CA VAL A 269 -17.76 3.06 12.90
C VAL A 269 -17.67 3.41 11.42
N SER A 270 -17.50 4.70 11.14
CA SER A 270 -17.47 5.22 9.77
C SER A 270 -16.17 5.92 9.43
N ARG A 271 -15.94 6.00 8.12
CA ARG A 271 -15.03 6.94 7.48
C ARG A 271 -15.80 8.20 7.10
N GLY A 272 -15.52 9.32 7.76
CA GLY A 272 -16.22 10.57 7.55
C GLY A 272 -17.74 10.41 7.64
N ASN A 273 -18.46 10.93 6.65
CA ASN A 273 -19.93 10.85 6.56
C ASN A 273 -20.45 9.59 5.84
N GLN A 274 -19.62 8.57 5.61
CA GLN A 274 -20.05 7.37 4.87
C GLN A 274 -20.85 6.44 5.79
N LEU A 275 -22.14 6.76 5.97
CA LEU A 275 -23.07 6.07 6.87
C LEU A 275 -23.93 4.99 6.20
N ALA A 276 -23.54 4.56 5.00
CA ALA A 276 -24.23 3.53 4.23
C ALA A 276 -25.75 3.80 4.02
N GLY A 277 -26.15 5.08 3.95
CA GLY A 277 -27.55 5.49 3.75
C GLY A 277 -28.42 5.38 5.01
N MET A 278 -27.83 5.22 6.20
CA MET A 278 -28.51 5.08 7.49
C MET A 278 -28.40 6.32 8.38
N GLU A 279 -28.17 7.50 7.81
CA GLU A 279 -27.86 8.75 8.53
C GLU A 279 -28.93 9.07 9.60
N LYS A 280 -30.20 8.83 9.31
CA LYS A 280 -31.33 9.09 10.23
C LYS A 280 -31.43 8.12 11.40
N ARG A 281 -30.72 6.99 11.34
CA ARG A 281 -30.73 5.93 12.37
C ARG A 281 -29.57 6.05 13.34
N PHE A 282 -28.70 7.05 13.16
CA PHE A 282 -27.44 7.17 13.85
C PHE A 282 -27.34 8.48 14.61
N ARG A 283 -26.81 8.40 15.83
CA ARG A 283 -26.39 9.56 16.63
C ARG A 283 -24.88 9.53 16.76
N GLU A 284 -24.18 10.56 16.28
CA GLU A 284 -22.74 10.67 16.49
C GLU A 284 -22.45 10.80 17.99
N VAL A 285 -21.58 9.94 18.50
CA VAL A 285 -21.17 9.90 19.92
C VAL A 285 -19.69 10.20 20.11
N ALA A 286 -18.88 10.01 19.07
CA ALA A 286 -17.48 10.41 19.06
C ALA A 286 -16.99 10.70 17.63
N ARG A 287 -16.01 11.60 17.53
CA ARG A 287 -15.38 12.01 16.26
C ARG A 287 -13.90 12.22 16.47
N TYR A 288 -13.09 11.58 15.62
CA TYR A 288 -11.63 11.66 15.65
C TYR A 288 -11.11 12.25 14.35
N PRO A 289 -10.87 13.57 14.29
CA PRO A 289 -10.41 14.22 13.06
C PRO A 289 -9.00 13.77 12.70
N LYS A 290 -8.79 13.54 11.40
CA LYS A 290 -7.44 13.36 10.86
C LYS A 290 -6.73 14.71 10.81
N PRO A 291 -5.39 14.74 10.80
CA PRO A 291 -4.64 15.99 10.61
C PRO A 291 -5.17 16.78 9.41
N GLN A 292 -5.27 18.10 9.55
CA GLN A 292 -5.87 19.03 8.56
C GLN A 292 -7.41 18.92 8.40
N GLY A 293 -8.09 18.09 9.18
CA GLY A 293 -9.51 18.20 9.52
C GLY A 293 -10.54 17.91 8.42
N GLN A 294 -10.12 17.49 7.22
CA GLN A 294 -11.06 17.21 6.11
C GLN A 294 -11.74 15.84 6.24
N GLU A 295 -11.05 14.86 6.80
CA GLU A 295 -11.55 13.50 7.03
C GLU A 295 -11.48 13.15 8.52
N TYR A 296 -12.25 12.15 8.94
CA TYR A 296 -12.29 11.69 10.33
C TYR A 296 -12.74 10.23 10.44
N VAL A 297 -12.50 9.63 11.61
CA VAL A 297 -13.16 8.39 12.03
C VAL A 297 -14.30 8.77 12.97
N GLY A 298 -15.53 8.39 12.62
CA GLY A 298 -16.73 8.68 13.41
C GLY A 298 -17.26 7.44 14.10
N ILE A 299 -17.78 7.60 15.31
CA ILE A 299 -18.53 6.56 16.03
C ILE A 299 -19.95 7.04 16.22
N TYR A 300 -20.89 6.19 15.85
CA TYR A 300 -22.30 6.48 15.89
C TYR A 300 -23.02 5.41 16.69
N GLU A 301 -23.91 5.82 17.57
CA GLU A 301 -24.83 4.92 18.27
C GLU A 301 -26.10 4.75 17.43
N VAL A 302 -26.61 3.52 17.37
CA VAL A 302 -27.87 3.21 16.68
C VAL A 302 -29.06 3.64 17.55
N ILE A 303 -29.88 4.54 17.04
CA ILE A 303 -31.09 5.02 17.71
C ILE A 303 -32.18 3.95 17.54
N LYS A 304 -32.73 3.47 18.67
CA LYS A 304 -33.84 2.52 18.73
C LYS A 304 -35.15 3.18 18.28
#